data_AF-A0A7K1FHT0-F1
#
_entry.id   AF-A0A7K1FHT0-F1
#
_cell.length_a   1.000
_cell.length_b   1.000
_cell.length_c   1.000
_cell.angle_alpha   90.00
_cell.angle_beta   90.00
_cell.angle_gamma   90.00
#
_symmetry.space_group_name_H-M   'P 1'
#
loop_
_entity.id
_entity.type
_entity.pdbx_description
1 polymer ?
#
loop_
_entity_poly.entity_id
_entity_poly.type
_entity_poly.pdbx_seq_one_letter_code
_entity_poly.pdbx_strand_id
1 'polypeptide(L)'
;MARWEPGARERLVLAAVDLFTEQGYDATTVAEIAERAGVTKSTFFRHFPDKREVLVAGQEALSRLLSEGIADAPEDATPLEAVAAGLDRVSSEMTSFNRDLGPRIKAAVAANTELQERDRTKSVGMSAAMTEALLRRGIADPTAHLAAELGMIAFRQGWARWTETDRAADVPLATYTRAALDDLRAASAALG
;
A
#
# COMPACT_ATOMS: atom_id res chain seq x y z
N MET A 1 -18.02 17.67 -22.02
CA MET A 1 -16.77 17.82 -21.25
C MET A 1 -17.05 17.58 -19.77
N ALA A 2 -17.03 16.32 -19.33
CA ALA A 2 -16.93 15.98 -17.91
C ALA A 2 -15.67 15.11 -17.78
N ARG A 3 -14.52 15.79 -17.73
CA ARG A 3 -13.23 15.18 -17.41
C ARG A 3 -13.35 14.78 -15.94
N TRP A 4 -13.44 13.47 -15.67
CA TRP A 4 -13.57 12.91 -14.33
C TRP A 4 -12.64 13.66 -13.38
N GLU A 5 -13.20 14.45 -12.46
CA GLU A 5 -12.42 14.97 -11.36
C GLU A 5 -12.13 13.78 -10.44
N PRO A 6 -10.86 13.56 -10.03
CA PRO A 6 -10.55 12.61 -8.97
C PRO A 6 -11.43 12.92 -7.75
N GLY A 7 -11.84 11.90 -6.99
CA GLY A 7 -12.60 12.10 -5.77
C GLY A 7 -11.87 13.04 -4.81
N ALA A 8 -12.62 13.64 -3.87
CA ALA A 8 -12.06 14.62 -2.94
C ALA A 8 -10.83 14.06 -2.18
N ARG A 9 -10.80 12.76 -1.92
CA ARG A 9 -9.70 12.08 -1.26
C ARG A 9 -8.45 11.99 -2.14
N GLU A 10 -8.56 11.61 -3.41
CA GLU A 10 -7.43 11.59 -4.34
C GLU A 10 -6.84 12.98 -4.55
N ARG A 11 -7.69 14.01 -4.68
CA ARG A 11 -7.23 15.40 -4.81
C ARG A 11 -6.47 15.89 -3.59
N LEU A 12 -6.91 15.50 -2.39
CA LEU A 12 -6.21 15.79 -1.15
C LEU A 12 -4.83 15.11 -1.07
N VAL A 13 -4.73 13.85 -1.51
CA VAL A 13 -3.45 13.13 -1.58
C VAL A 13 -2.50 13.78 -2.58
N LEU A 14 -2.98 14.10 -3.79
CA LEU A 14 -2.21 14.83 -4.80
C LEU A 14 -1.68 16.15 -4.25
N ALA A 15 -2.56 16.99 -3.70
CA ALA A 15 -2.20 18.29 -3.15
C ALA A 15 -1.16 18.19 -2.02
N ALA A 16 -1.31 17.20 -1.13
CA ALA A 16 -0.34 16.98 -0.06
C ALA A 16 1.03 16.56 -0.62
N VAL A 17 1.08 15.62 -1.57
CA VAL A 17 2.34 15.18 -2.19
C VAL A 17 3.01 16.31 -2.95
N ASP A 18 2.25 17.14 -3.67
CA ASP A 18 2.74 18.35 -4.34
C ASP A 18 3.37 19.32 -3.34
N LEU A 19 2.64 19.72 -2.31
CA LEU A 19 3.12 20.66 -1.31
C LEU A 19 4.32 20.11 -0.52
N PHE A 20 4.32 18.83 -0.15
CA PHE A 20 5.47 18.22 0.51
C PHE A 20 6.72 18.20 -0.38
N THR A 21 6.55 18.08 -1.69
CA THR A 21 7.66 18.17 -2.66
C THR A 21 8.12 19.63 -2.82
N GLU A 22 7.21 20.58 -2.85
CA GLU A 22 7.48 22.01 -3.10
C GLU A 22 8.17 22.70 -1.92
N GLN A 23 7.68 22.48 -0.69
CA GLN A 23 8.10 23.24 0.49
C GLN A 23 8.43 22.38 1.72
N GLY A 24 8.31 21.06 1.60
CA GLY A 24 8.57 20.12 2.69
C GLY A 24 7.35 19.85 3.58
N TYR A 25 7.40 18.72 4.30
CA TYR A 25 6.30 18.28 5.16
C TYR A 25 6.03 19.24 6.33
N ASP A 26 7.07 19.71 7.01
CA ASP A 26 6.92 20.53 8.23
C ASP A 26 6.31 21.90 7.93
N ALA A 27 6.70 22.52 6.81
CA ALA A 27 6.18 23.81 6.37
C ALA A 27 4.74 23.75 5.81
N THR A 28 4.23 22.56 5.51
CA THR A 28 2.90 22.38 4.90
C THR A 28 1.81 22.23 5.95
N THR A 29 0.71 22.96 5.76
CA THR A 29 -0.47 22.95 6.64
C THR A 29 -1.67 22.26 5.99
N VAL A 30 -2.59 21.78 6.83
CA VAL A 30 -3.88 21.21 6.37
C VAL A 30 -4.71 22.23 5.57
N ALA A 31 -4.59 23.52 5.87
CA ALA A 31 -5.32 24.57 5.17
C ALA A 31 -4.84 24.70 3.72
N GLU A 32 -3.52 24.74 3.50
CA GLU A 32 -2.92 24.80 2.16
C GLU A 32 -3.27 23.55 1.34
N ILE A 33 -3.24 22.36 1.95
CA ILE A 33 -3.63 21.11 1.28
C ILE A 33 -5.09 21.17 0.84
N ALA A 34 -5.99 21.60 1.72
CA ALA A 34 -7.41 21.70 1.41
C ALA A 34 -7.68 22.72 0.29
N GLU A 35 -7.05 23.90 0.38
CA GLU A 35 -7.13 24.95 -0.64
C GLU A 35 -6.64 24.45 -2.00
N ARG A 36 -5.46 23.83 -2.05
CA ARG A 36 -4.88 23.27 -3.28
C ARG A 36 -5.74 22.16 -3.89
N ALA A 37 -6.40 21.35 -3.06
CA ALA A 37 -7.32 20.30 -3.50
C ALA A 37 -8.73 20.81 -3.89
N GLY A 38 -8.99 22.12 -3.75
CA GLY A 38 -10.29 22.73 -4.03
C GLY A 38 -11.39 22.27 -3.07
N VAL A 39 -11.05 22.03 -1.80
CA VAL A 39 -12.00 21.59 -0.76
C VAL A 39 -11.83 22.41 0.52
N THR A 40 -12.79 22.30 1.44
CA THR A 40 -12.71 22.98 2.73
C THR A 40 -11.87 22.19 3.73
N LYS A 41 -11.37 22.86 4.78
CA LYS A 41 -10.70 22.22 5.93
C LYS A 41 -11.60 21.20 6.63
N SER A 42 -12.91 21.44 6.69
CA SER A 42 -13.88 20.47 7.22
C SER A 42 -13.95 19.20 6.36
N THR A 43 -13.91 19.34 5.03
CA THR A 43 -13.83 18.20 4.12
C THR A 43 -12.51 17.44 4.28
N PHE A 44 -11.39 18.13 4.49
CA PHE A 44 -10.14 17.46 4.85
C PHE A 44 -10.31 16.55 6.06
N PHE A 45 -10.83 17.10 7.18
CA PHE A 45 -10.95 16.34 8.43
C PHE A 45 -11.96 15.21 8.39
N ARG A 46 -12.90 15.23 7.44
CA ARG A 46 -13.79 14.10 7.17
C ARG A 46 -13.05 12.92 6.55
N HIS A 47 -11.96 13.16 5.82
CA HIS A 47 -11.15 12.11 5.19
C HIS A 47 -9.94 11.73 6.01
N PHE A 48 -9.29 12.70 6.67
CA PHE A 48 -8.02 12.51 7.36
C PHE A 48 -8.03 13.24 8.71
N PRO A 49 -7.72 12.56 9.83
CA PRO A 49 -7.65 13.22 11.13
C PRO A 49 -6.51 14.24 11.20
N ASP A 50 -5.44 14.06 10.43
CA ASP A 50 -4.27 14.94 10.37
C ASP A 50 -3.53 14.81 9.02
N LYS A 51 -2.46 15.60 8.82
CA LYS A 51 -1.70 15.62 7.54
C LYS A 51 -0.83 14.38 7.32
N ARG A 52 -0.38 13.68 8.37
CA ARG A 52 0.41 12.44 8.22
C ARG A 52 -0.46 11.30 7.70
N GLU A 53 -1.75 11.26 8.04
CA GLU A 53 -2.65 10.22 7.51
C GLU A 53 -2.84 10.31 5.99
N VAL A 54 -2.56 11.45 5.37
CA VAL A 54 -2.75 11.63 3.93
C VAL A 54 -1.85 10.71 3.11
N LEU A 55 -0.60 10.49 3.54
CA LEU A 55 0.35 9.64 2.81
C LEU A 55 0.12 8.14 3.04
N VAL A 56 -0.55 7.78 4.14
CA VAL A 56 -0.89 6.40 4.51
C VAL A 56 -2.37 6.08 4.29
N ALA A 57 -3.10 7.01 3.67
CA ALA A 57 -4.54 6.99 3.48
C ALA A 57 -5.06 5.63 3.00
N GLY A 58 -4.36 5.01 2.03
CA GLY A 58 -4.75 3.76 1.40
C GLY A 58 -4.58 2.52 2.28
N GLN A 59 -3.72 2.55 3.29
CA GLN A 59 -3.26 1.32 3.94
C GLN A 59 -4.36 0.56 4.69
N GLU A 60 -5.37 1.23 5.22
CA GLU A 60 -6.53 0.53 5.82
C GLU A 60 -7.36 -0.22 4.78
N ALA A 61 -7.58 0.39 3.60
CA ALA A 61 -8.23 -0.28 2.49
C ALA A 61 -7.38 -1.45 1.97
N LEU A 62 -6.05 -1.28 1.92
CA LEU A 62 -5.12 -2.35 1.53
C LEU A 62 -5.16 -3.51 2.51
N SER A 63 -5.10 -3.25 3.83
CA SER A 63 -5.24 -4.29 4.86
C SER A 63 -6.53 -5.09 4.66
N ARG A 64 -7.65 -4.40 4.39
CA ARG A 64 -8.93 -5.07 4.14
C ARG A 64 -8.89 -5.93 2.88
N LEU A 65 -8.38 -5.40 1.77
CA LEU A 65 -8.25 -6.15 0.50
C LEU A 65 -7.32 -7.37 0.65
N LEU A 66 -6.22 -7.24 1.40
CA LEU A 66 -5.33 -8.37 1.71
C LEU A 66 -6.08 -9.46 2.48
N SER A 67 -6.76 -9.08 3.56
CA SER A 67 -7.52 -10.03 4.38
C SER A 67 -8.66 -10.68 3.60
N GLU A 68 -9.39 -9.93 2.78
CA GLU A 68 -10.45 -10.45 1.90
C GLU A 68 -9.88 -11.43 0.87
N GLY A 69 -8.81 -11.08 0.16
CA GLY A 69 -8.23 -11.98 -0.84
C GLY A 69 -7.65 -13.27 -0.23
N ILE A 70 -7.09 -13.20 0.98
CA ILE A 70 -6.69 -14.39 1.75
C ILE A 70 -7.92 -15.23 2.12
N ALA A 71 -8.98 -14.60 2.64
CA ALA A 71 -10.20 -15.29 3.03
C ALA A 71 -10.87 -16.00 1.84
N ASP A 72 -10.89 -15.36 0.68
CA ASP A 72 -11.55 -15.85 -0.54
C ASP A 72 -10.70 -16.88 -1.34
N ALA A 73 -9.46 -17.15 -0.92
CA ALA A 73 -8.60 -18.14 -1.58
C ALA A 73 -9.20 -19.57 -1.49
N PRO A 74 -8.96 -20.46 -2.49
CA PRO A 74 -9.46 -21.84 -2.49
C PRO A 74 -9.17 -22.57 -1.17
N GLU A 75 -10.07 -23.44 -0.70
CA GLU A 75 -9.92 -24.12 0.60
C GLU A 75 -8.64 -24.94 0.72
N ASP A 76 -8.16 -25.51 -0.38
CA ASP A 76 -6.95 -26.31 -0.48
C ASP A 76 -5.67 -25.48 -0.75
N ALA A 77 -5.79 -24.16 -0.85
CA ALA A 77 -4.65 -23.27 -1.06
C ALA A 77 -3.66 -23.35 0.11
N THR A 78 -2.38 -23.49 -0.23
CA THR A 78 -1.28 -23.33 0.72
C THR A 78 -1.26 -21.90 1.31
N PRO A 79 -0.60 -21.68 2.46
CA PRO A 79 -0.52 -20.35 3.06
C PRO A 79 0.01 -19.26 2.12
N LEU A 80 1.01 -19.59 1.29
CA LEU A 80 1.57 -18.65 0.32
C LEU A 80 0.67 -18.42 -0.89
N GLU A 81 -0.13 -19.40 -1.31
CA GLU A 81 -1.14 -19.21 -2.36
C GLU A 81 -2.29 -18.31 -1.86
N ALA A 82 -2.68 -18.46 -0.59
CA ALA A 82 -3.65 -17.55 0.03
C ALA A 82 -3.11 -16.12 0.14
N VAL A 83 -1.84 -15.95 0.52
CA VAL A 83 -1.17 -14.64 0.51
C VAL A 83 -1.10 -14.08 -0.91
N ALA A 84 -0.77 -14.89 -1.92
CA ALA A 84 -0.75 -14.47 -3.32
C ALA A 84 -2.11 -13.94 -3.76
N ALA A 85 -3.22 -14.60 -3.40
CA ALA A 85 -4.57 -14.12 -3.68
C ALA A 85 -4.86 -12.75 -3.04
N GLY A 86 -4.42 -12.53 -1.79
CA GLY A 86 -4.45 -11.22 -1.14
C GLY A 86 -3.66 -10.16 -1.92
N LEU A 87 -2.43 -10.47 -2.31
CA LEU A 87 -1.56 -9.57 -3.08
C LEU A 87 -2.14 -9.26 -4.46
N ASP A 88 -2.77 -10.22 -5.13
CA ASP A 88 -3.42 -10.03 -6.42
C ASP A 88 -4.60 -9.07 -6.31
N ARG A 89 -5.43 -9.23 -5.27
CA ARG A 89 -6.58 -8.34 -5.00
C ARG A 89 -6.14 -6.91 -4.69
N VAL A 90 -5.06 -6.72 -3.94
CA VAL A 90 -4.47 -5.39 -3.77
C VAL A 90 -3.93 -4.86 -5.09
N SER A 91 -3.23 -5.71 -5.85
CA SER A 91 -2.58 -5.31 -7.09
C SER A 91 -3.57 -4.86 -8.17
N SER A 92 -4.79 -5.42 -8.19
CA SER A 92 -5.84 -5.00 -9.12
C SER A 92 -6.39 -3.60 -8.83
N GLU A 93 -6.29 -3.13 -7.58
CA GLU A 93 -6.71 -1.77 -7.19
C GLU A 93 -5.60 -0.73 -7.44
N MET A 94 -4.38 -1.16 -7.78
CA MET A 94 -3.26 -0.27 -8.06
C MET A 94 -3.30 0.22 -9.51
N THR A 95 -3.59 1.49 -9.68
CA THR A 95 -3.71 2.14 -10.99
C THR A 95 -2.46 2.94 -11.34
N SER A 96 -2.43 3.52 -12.55
CA SER A 96 -1.38 4.46 -12.97
C SER A 96 -1.21 5.63 -11.98
N PHE A 97 -2.30 6.07 -11.35
CA PHE A 97 -2.26 7.09 -10.30
C PHE A 97 -1.34 6.69 -9.14
N ASN A 98 -1.49 5.45 -8.64
CA ASN A 98 -0.67 4.94 -7.56
C ASN A 98 0.78 4.80 -8.01
N ARG A 99 1.01 4.34 -9.25
CA ARG A 99 2.35 4.20 -9.86
C ARG A 99 3.07 5.54 -9.95
N ASP A 100 2.36 6.59 -10.36
CA ASP A 100 2.92 7.93 -10.57
C ASP A 100 3.24 8.64 -9.25
N LEU A 101 2.40 8.48 -8.23
CA LEU A 101 2.62 9.09 -6.91
C LEU A 101 3.60 8.30 -6.04
N GLY A 102 3.75 7.00 -6.27
CA GLY A 102 4.61 6.11 -5.46
C GLY A 102 6.00 6.66 -5.16
N PRO A 103 6.80 7.04 -6.17
CA PRO A 103 8.15 7.60 -5.95
C PRO A 103 8.15 8.88 -5.14
N ARG A 104 7.15 9.75 -5.33
CA ARG A 104 7.03 11.03 -4.64
C ARG A 104 6.63 10.85 -3.17
N ILE A 105 5.67 9.94 -2.91
CA ILE A 105 5.30 9.54 -1.55
C ILE A 105 6.52 8.91 -0.84
N LYS A 106 7.23 7.99 -1.49
CA LYS A 106 8.45 7.37 -0.95
C LYS A 106 9.50 8.41 -0.59
N ALA A 107 9.74 9.40 -1.45
CA ALA A 107 10.67 10.49 -1.17
C ALA A 107 10.23 11.36 0.02
N ALA A 108 8.94 11.73 0.08
CA ALA A 108 8.39 12.51 1.19
C ALA A 108 8.50 11.76 2.53
N VAL A 109 8.18 10.46 2.56
CA VAL A 109 8.33 9.60 3.74
C VAL A 109 9.80 9.49 4.14
N ALA A 110 10.71 9.26 3.20
CA ALA A 110 12.14 9.14 3.50
C ALA A 110 12.73 10.42 4.12
N ALA A 111 12.21 11.60 3.74
CA ALA A 111 12.71 12.89 4.20
C ALA A 111 12.25 13.32 5.61
N ASN A 112 11.29 12.63 6.24
CA ASN A 112 10.73 13.06 7.52
C ASN A 112 10.48 11.90 8.50
N THR A 113 11.05 11.98 9.70
CA THR A 113 10.99 10.92 10.71
C THR A 113 9.56 10.57 11.15
N GLU A 114 8.68 11.56 11.34
CA GLU A 114 7.28 11.32 11.75
C GLU A 114 6.54 10.48 10.69
N LEU A 115 6.76 10.79 9.41
CA LEU A 115 6.20 10.03 8.31
C LEU A 115 6.76 8.61 8.24
N GLN A 116 8.07 8.42 8.48
CA GLN A 116 8.66 7.08 8.51
C GLN A 116 8.09 6.22 9.64
N GLU A 117 7.92 6.78 10.84
CA GLU A 117 7.32 6.08 11.98
C GLU A 117 5.88 5.68 11.67
N ARG A 118 5.14 6.56 11.00
CA ARG A 118 3.76 6.28 10.64
C ARG A 118 3.64 5.18 9.58
N ASP A 119 4.46 5.23 8.55
CA ASP A 119 4.52 4.20 7.51
C ASP A 119 4.89 2.82 8.08
N ARG A 120 5.87 2.76 8.99
CA ARG A 120 6.23 1.52 9.70
C ARG A 120 5.07 0.97 10.52
N THR A 121 4.41 1.82 11.30
CA THR A 121 3.26 1.42 12.14
C THR A 121 2.15 0.79 11.29
N LYS A 122 1.86 1.38 10.13
CA LYS A 122 0.82 0.87 9.24
C LYS A 122 1.26 -0.39 8.49
N SER A 123 2.53 -0.51 8.14
CA SER A 123 3.08 -1.74 7.56
C SER A 123 2.95 -2.93 8.49
N VAL A 124 3.18 -2.73 9.79
CA VAL A 124 2.91 -3.74 10.82
C VAL A 124 1.43 -4.11 10.85
N GLY A 125 0.52 -3.13 10.73
CA GLY A 125 -0.91 -3.39 10.66
C GLY A 125 -1.35 -4.24 9.47
N MET A 126 -0.72 -4.10 8.30
CA MET A 126 -0.99 -4.95 7.13
C MET A 126 -0.52 -6.40 7.36
N SER A 127 0.69 -6.59 7.93
CA SER A 127 1.18 -7.93 8.29
C SER A 127 0.25 -8.62 9.30
N ALA A 128 -0.19 -7.89 10.32
CA ALA A 128 -1.14 -8.39 11.31
C ALA A 128 -2.49 -8.80 10.67
N ALA A 129 -3.01 -7.99 9.75
CA ALA A 129 -4.27 -8.28 9.05
C ALA A 129 -4.19 -9.55 8.17
N MET A 130 -3.04 -9.79 7.52
CA MET A 130 -2.79 -11.03 6.78
C MET A 130 -2.65 -12.23 7.72
N THR A 131 -1.91 -12.06 8.81
CA THR A 131 -1.74 -13.10 9.84
C THR A 131 -3.09 -13.53 10.41
N GLU A 132 -3.94 -12.59 10.81
CA GLU A 132 -5.27 -12.86 11.34
C GLU A 132 -6.16 -13.57 10.30
N ALA A 133 -6.07 -13.20 9.02
CA ALA A 133 -6.80 -13.87 7.96
C ALA A 133 -6.33 -15.33 7.77
N LEU A 134 -5.02 -15.58 7.82
CA LEU A 134 -4.45 -16.94 7.74
C LEU A 134 -4.81 -17.80 8.96
N LEU A 135 -4.78 -17.23 10.17
CA LEU A 135 -5.22 -17.89 11.40
C LEU A 135 -6.69 -18.32 11.31
N ARG A 136 -7.56 -17.46 10.77
CA ARG A 136 -8.99 -17.79 10.55
C ARG A 136 -9.19 -18.93 9.54
N ARG A 137 -8.23 -19.17 8.65
CA ARG A 137 -8.20 -20.34 7.74
C ARG A 137 -7.65 -21.61 8.40
N GLY A 138 -7.31 -21.57 9.68
CA GLY A 138 -6.76 -22.72 10.41
C GLY A 138 -5.26 -22.94 10.19
N ILE A 139 -4.54 -21.98 9.59
CA ILE A 139 -3.09 -22.05 9.46
C ILE A 139 -2.44 -21.84 10.84
N ALA A 140 -1.45 -22.67 11.18
CA ALA A 140 -0.75 -22.58 12.45
C ALA A 140 0.01 -21.26 12.60
N ASP A 141 0.07 -20.74 13.83
CA ASP A 141 0.54 -19.38 14.13
C ASP A 141 1.94 -19.02 13.59
N PRO A 142 2.99 -19.85 13.76
CA PRO A 142 4.31 -19.52 13.20
C PRO A 142 4.31 -19.47 11.67
N THR A 143 3.54 -20.34 11.03
CA THR A 143 3.41 -20.39 9.56
C THR A 143 2.60 -19.22 9.04
N ALA A 144 1.54 -18.81 9.73
CA ALA A 144 0.72 -17.65 9.39
C ALA A 144 1.55 -16.36 9.42
N HIS A 145 2.30 -16.14 10.51
CA HIS A 145 3.19 -14.99 10.65
C HIS A 145 4.28 -14.97 9.57
N LEU A 146 4.96 -16.10 9.35
CA LEU A 146 6.00 -16.17 8.31
C LEU A 146 5.43 -15.88 6.92
N ALA A 147 4.30 -16.48 6.56
CA ALA A 147 3.67 -16.25 5.26
C ALA A 147 3.25 -14.78 5.08
N ALA A 148 2.69 -14.14 6.12
CA ALA A 148 2.32 -12.73 6.09
C ALA A 148 3.55 -11.82 5.90
N GLU A 149 4.66 -12.09 6.60
CA GLU A 149 5.90 -11.33 6.43
C GLU A 149 6.52 -11.50 5.05
N LEU A 150 6.54 -12.74 4.51
CA LEU A 150 6.97 -12.99 3.13
C LEU A 150 6.08 -12.23 2.14
N GLY A 151 4.77 -12.19 2.37
CA GLY A 151 3.81 -11.37 1.62
C GLY A 151 4.14 -9.88 1.64
N MET A 152 4.44 -9.32 2.82
CA MET A 152 4.84 -7.91 2.96
C MET A 152 6.16 -7.59 2.24
N ILE A 153 7.14 -8.49 2.29
CA ILE A 153 8.41 -8.31 1.57
C ILE A 153 8.15 -8.40 0.06
N ALA A 154 7.37 -9.37 -0.40
CA ALA A 154 6.99 -9.53 -1.81
C ALA A 154 6.27 -8.29 -2.34
N PHE A 155 5.32 -7.74 -1.58
CA PHE A 155 4.62 -6.52 -1.95
C PHE A 155 5.57 -5.33 -2.11
N ARG A 156 6.46 -5.09 -1.14
CA ARG A 156 7.44 -3.99 -1.21
C ARG A 156 8.40 -4.12 -2.39
N GLN A 157 8.91 -5.33 -2.65
CA GLN A 157 9.81 -5.60 -3.77
C GLN A 157 9.09 -5.46 -5.11
N GLY A 158 7.88 -6.03 -5.20
CA GLY A 158 7.04 -5.93 -6.40
C GLY A 158 6.68 -4.49 -6.72
N TRP A 159 6.28 -3.72 -5.71
CA TRP A 159 5.99 -2.29 -5.82
C TRP A 159 7.19 -1.49 -6.34
N ALA A 160 8.36 -1.68 -5.74
CA ALA A 160 9.59 -0.99 -6.17
C ALA A 160 9.90 -1.27 -7.65
N ARG A 161 9.92 -2.55 -8.04
CA ARG A 161 10.15 -2.98 -9.43
C ARG A 161 9.11 -2.41 -10.39
N TRP A 162 7.84 -2.43 -10.00
CA TRP A 162 6.75 -1.90 -10.82
C TRP A 162 6.85 -0.39 -11.05
N THR A 163 7.26 0.37 -10.04
CA THR A 163 7.48 1.82 -10.16
C THR A 163 8.73 2.18 -10.97
N GLU A 164 9.74 1.32 -11.00
CA GLU A 164 11.02 1.53 -11.69
C GLU A 164 11.02 1.04 -13.15
N THR A 165 10.18 0.05 -13.49
CA THR A 165 10.15 -0.54 -14.84
C THR A 165 9.51 0.41 -15.85
N ASP A 166 9.93 0.31 -17.12
CA ASP A 166 9.36 1.06 -18.26
C ASP A 166 7.82 0.95 -18.29
N ARG A 167 7.18 2.09 -18.53
CA ARG A 167 5.73 2.26 -18.59
C ARG A 167 5.15 1.64 -19.86
N ALA A 168 5.95 1.52 -20.93
CA ALA A 168 5.53 0.95 -22.21
C ALA A 168 5.15 -0.53 -22.14
N ALA A 169 5.63 -1.26 -21.13
CA ALA A 169 5.39 -2.69 -20.98
C ALA A 169 3.99 -3.03 -20.41
N ASP A 170 3.27 -2.05 -19.84
CA ASP A 170 1.94 -2.19 -19.21
C ASP A 170 1.76 -3.44 -18.32
N VAL A 171 2.85 -3.85 -17.67
CA VAL A 171 2.85 -5.06 -16.83
C VAL A 171 2.14 -4.74 -15.50
N PRO A 172 1.12 -5.52 -15.09
CA PRO A 172 0.42 -5.33 -13.82
C PRO A 172 1.35 -5.53 -12.61
N LEU A 173 1.05 -4.84 -11.50
CA LEU A 173 1.79 -5.00 -10.24
C LEU A 173 1.83 -6.47 -9.78
N ALA A 174 0.74 -7.21 -9.98
CA ALA A 174 0.60 -8.61 -9.58
C ALA A 174 1.73 -9.50 -10.14
N THR A 175 2.21 -9.21 -11.35
CA THR A 175 3.32 -9.95 -11.96
C THR A 175 4.60 -9.83 -11.12
N TYR A 176 4.91 -8.62 -10.64
CA TYR A 176 6.10 -8.37 -9.85
C TYR A 176 5.98 -8.88 -8.42
N THR A 177 4.80 -8.77 -7.81
CA THR A 177 4.57 -9.26 -6.45
C THR A 177 4.57 -10.78 -6.39
N ARG A 178 4.01 -11.48 -7.40
CA ARG A 178 4.08 -12.94 -7.49
C ARG A 178 5.51 -13.44 -7.68
N ALA A 179 6.24 -12.85 -8.63
CA ALA A 179 7.64 -13.20 -8.85
C ALA A 179 8.49 -13.01 -7.58
N ALA A 180 8.28 -11.92 -6.84
CA ALA A 180 8.97 -11.69 -5.57
C ALA A 180 8.56 -12.70 -4.48
N LEU A 181 7.28 -13.11 -4.43
CA LEU A 181 6.81 -14.12 -3.48
C LEU A 181 7.39 -15.50 -3.78
N ASP A 182 7.52 -15.88 -5.05
CA ASP A 182 8.14 -17.12 -5.49
C ASP A 182 9.64 -17.15 -5.16
N ASP A 183 10.36 -16.04 -5.42
CA ASP A 183 11.77 -15.86 -5.04
C ASP A 183 11.95 -16.05 -3.52
N LEU A 184 11.06 -15.44 -2.72
CA LEU A 184 11.09 -15.51 -1.26
C LEU A 184 10.76 -16.90 -0.74
N ARG A 185 9.82 -17.62 -1.36
CA ARG A 185 9.52 -19.02 -1.05
C ARG A 185 10.75 -19.90 -1.28
N ALA A 186 11.41 -19.75 -2.43
CA ALA A 186 12.61 -20.50 -2.77
C ALA A 186 13.76 -20.19 -1.80
N ALA A 187 13.95 -18.90 -1.46
CA ALA A 187 14.94 -18.47 -0.48
C ALA A 187 14.66 -19.04 0.91
N SER A 188 13.40 -19.04 1.35
CA SER A 188 13.01 -19.61 2.64
C SER A 188 13.27 -21.11 2.73
N ALA A 189 13.04 -21.86 1.65
CA ALA A 189 13.32 -23.29 1.60
C ALA A 189 14.84 -23.62 1.61
N ALA A 190 15.67 -22.67 1.18
CA ALA A 190 17.13 -22.82 1.20
C ALA A 190 17.76 -22.55 2.58
N LEU A 191 16.99 -22.06 3.57
CA LEU A 191 17.48 -21.76 4.91
C LEU A 191 17.61 -23.00 5.82
N GLY A 192 17.02 -24.14 5.44
CA GLY A 192 17.03 -25.41 6.20
C GLY A 192 15.62 -25.94 6.42
#